data_AF-A0A7V4A0D9-F1
#
_entry.id   AF-A0A7V4A0D9-F1
#
_cell.length_a   1.000
_cell.length_b   1.000
_cell.length_c   1.000
_cell.angle_alpha   90.00
_cell.angle_beta   90.00
_cell.angle_gamma   90.00
#
_symmetry.space_group_name_H-M   'P 1'
#
loop_
_entity.id
_entity.type
_entity.pdbx_description
1 polymer ?
#
loop_
_entity_poly.entity_id
_entity_poly.type
_entity_poly.pdbx_seq_one_letter_code
_entity_poly.pdbx_strand_id
1 'polypeptide(L)'
;MTLLALIALSIGMLLARLLKRELPRLEHPWLLLLAPTPEVLGALLHLPTVFTQGATYGLVAVAAWANRHLPGISFVFTGALLNALAVLLHGGMPVDPNALTRAGLERYHDYLAQRGDG
;
A
#
# COMPACT_ATOMS: atom_id res chain seq x y z
N MET A 1 -3.83 1.52 -11.89
CA MET A 1 -4.26 1.74 -10.48
C MET A 1 -4.38 3.22 -10.08
N THR A 2 -3.82 4.17 -10.83
CA THR A 2 -3.83 5.61 -10.48
C THR A 2 -5.16 6.33 -10.67
N LEU A 3 -5.94 5.99 -11.71
CA LEU A 3 -7.20 6.67 -12.03
C LEU A 3 -8.28 6.46 -10.94
N LEU A 4 -8.46 5.23 -10.47
CA LEU A 4 -9.43 4.89 -9.42
C LEU A 4 -9.10 5.57 -8.10
N ALA A 5 -7.82 5.61 -7.72
CA ALA A 5 -7.36 6.34 -6.54
C ALA A 5 -7.63 7.84 -6.67
N LEU A 6 -7.32 8.44 -7.82
CA LEU A 6 -7.60 9.86 -8.09
C LEU A 6 -9.10 10.16 -8.08
N ILE A 7 -9.94 9.29 -8.64
CA ILE A 7 -11.40 9.42 -8.60
C ILE A 7 -11.90 9.34 -7.16
N ALA A 8 -11.47 8.34 -6.39
CA ALA A 8 -11.87 8.18 -4.99
C ALA A 8 -11.47 9.39 -4.14
N LEU A 9 -10.25 9.91 -4.35
CA LEU A 9 -9.73 11.08 -3.65
C LEU A 9 -10.50 12.36 -4.05
N SER A 10 -10.81 12.52 -5.33
CA SER A 10 -11.61 13.63 -5.85
C SER A 10 -13.03 13.61 -5.30
N ILE A 11 -13.68 12.44 -5.28
CA ILE A 11 -15.02 12.25 -4.68
C ILE A 11 -14.97 12.52 -3.19
N GLY A 12 -13.95 12.01 -2.47
CA GLY A 12 -13.78 12.26 -1.04
C GLY A 12 -13.63 13.73 -0.70
N MET A 13 -12.82 14.48 -1.47
CA MET A 13 -12.67 15.93 -1.32
C MET A 13 -13.96 16.69 -1.65
N LEU A 14 -14.68 16.27 -2.70
CA LEU A 14 -15.96 16.87 -3.09
C LEU A 14 -17.01 16.66 -1.99
N LEU A 15 -17.13 15.44 -1.45
CA LEU A 15 -18.02 15.14 -0.33
C LEU A 15 -17.65 15.93 0.92
N ALA A 16 -16.36 16.02 1.27
CA ALA A 16 -15.91 16.78 2.43
C ALA A 16 -16.29 18.27 2.31
N ARG A 17 -16.12 18.85 1.11
CA ARG A 17 -16.55 20.23 0.81
C ARG A 17 -18.07 20.39 0.91
N LEU A 18 -18.84 19.47 0.32
CA LEU A 18 -20.31 19.53 0.33
C LEU A 18 -20.87 19.38 1.75
N LEU A 19 -20.27 18.53 2.57
CA LEU A 19 -20.71 18.25 3.94
C LEU A 19 -20.21 19.29 4.95
N LYS A 20 -19.41 20.30 4.54
CA LYS A 20 -18.74 21.27 5.43
C LYS A 20 -18.04 20.61 6.63
N ARG A 21 -17.59 19.37 6.47
CA ARG A 21 -16.93 18.63 7.54
C ARG A 21 -15.49 19.08 7.60
N GLU A 22 -15.05 19.44 8.80
CA GLU A 22 -13.62 19.62 9.05
C GLU A 22 -12.91 18.30 8.76
N LEU A 23 -11.82 18.38 8.00
CA LEU A 23 -11.00 17.21 7.73
C LEU A 23 -10.39 16.73 9.04
N PRO A 24 -10.52 15.46 9.40
CA PRO A 24 -9.90 14.93 10.59
C PRO A 24 -8.37 15.12 10.49
N ARG A 25 -7.77 15.64 11.56
CA ARG A 25 -6.33 15.80 11.64
C ARG A 25 -5.70 14.45 11.95
N LEU A 26 -4.70 14.07 11.16
CA LEU A 26 -3.91 12.88 11.44
C LEU A 26 -2.90 13.20 12.55
N GLU A 27 -2.86 12.34 13.57
CA GLU A 27 -1.76 12.29 14.52
C GLU A 27 -0.54 11.65 13.83
N HIS A 28 0.60 12.34 13.90
CA HIS A 28 1.87 11.86 13.33
C HIS A 28 1.80 11.45 11.84
N PRO A 29 1.38 12.35 10.93
CA PRO A 29 1.23 12.03 9.50
C PRO A 29 2.54 11.59 8.84
N TRP A 30 3.68 11.95 9.43
CA TRP A 30 5.01 11.54 8.99
C TRP A 30 5.20 10.02 9.01
N LEU A 31 4.49 9.27 9.86
CA LEU A 31 4.56 7.80 9.86
C LEU A 31 4.11 7.21 8.52
N LEU A 32 3.06 7.77 7.92
CA LEU A 32 2.57 7.35 6.60
C LEU A 32 3.52 7.77 5.48
N LEU A 33 4.19 8.93 5.62
CA LEU A 33 5.21 9.37 4.66
C LEU A 33 6.48 8.52 4.71
N LEU A 34 6.81 7.97 5.90
CA LEU A 34 7.95 7.07 6.08
C LEU A 34 7.63 5.62 5.74
N ALA A 35 6.35 5.23 5.66
CA ALA A 35 5.94 3.86 5.36
C ALA A 35 6.61 3.25 4.11
N PRO A 36 6.78 3.94 2.97
CA PRO A 36 7.46 3.36 1.79
C PRO A 36 9.00 3.31 1.91
N THR A 37 9.60 3.92 2.94
CA THR A 37 11.07 3.97 3.07
C THR A 37 11.74 2.61 3.20
N PRO A 38 11.19 1.60 3.92
CA PRO A 38 11.80 0.27 3.99
C PRO A 38 11.80 -0.44 2.63
N GLU A 39 10.75 -0.27 1.81
CA GLU A 39 10.72 -0.80 0.44
C GLU A 39 11.76 -0.13 -0.47
N VAL A 40 11.86 1.20 -0.42
CA VAL A 40 12.86 1.94 -1.22
C VAL A 40 14.28 1.54 -0.81
N LEU A 41 14.58 1.51 0.49
CA LEU A 41 15.88 1.07 1.00
C LEU A 41 16.14 -0.40 0.67
N GLY A 42 15.12 -1.25 0.79
CA GLY A 42 15.17 -2.66 0.42
C GLY A 42 15.55 -2.87 -1.04
N ALA A 43 14.94 -2.10 -1.93
CA ALA A 43 15.24 -2.13 -3.36
C ALA A 43 16.67 -1.68 -3.66
N LEU A 44 17.18 -0.64 -2.97
CA LEU A 44 18.54 -0.13 -3.15
C LEU A 44 19.61 -1.06 -2.58
N LEU A 45 19.34 -1.65 -1.42
CA LEU A 45 20.28 -2.50 -0.68
C LEU A 45 20.11 -4.01 -0.96
N HIS A 46 19.21 -4.37 -1.87
CA HIS A 46 18.88 -5.75 -2.23
C HIS A 46 18.49 -6.61 -1.01
N LEU A 47 17.74 -6.03 -0.08
CA LEU A 47 17.25 -6.74 1.11
C LEU A 47 16.10 -7.68 0.73
N PRO A 48 15.88 -8.77 1.49
CA PRO A 48 14.78 -9.69 1.24
C PRO A 48 13.42 -9.00 1.37
N THR A 49 12.55 -9.22 0.38
CA THR A 49 11.24 -8.56 0.23
C THR A 49 10.35 -8.73 1.47
N VAL A 50 10.40 -9.89 2.12
CA VAL A 50 9.65 -10.18 3.35
C VAL A 50 9.97 -9.19 4.47
N PHE A 51 11.25 -8.83 4.66
CA PHE A 51 11.64 -7.90 5.73
C PHE A 51 11.18 -6.47 5.42
N THR A 52 11.29 -6.06 4.15
CA THR A 52 10.97 -4.69 3.73
C THR A 52 9.47 -4.46 3.69
N GLN A 53 8.70 -5.44 3.22
CA GLN A 53 7.23 -5.42 3.28
C GLN A 53 6.75 -5.50 4.73
N GLY A 54 7.34 -6.38 5.56
CA GLY A 54 7.02 -6.47 6.98
C GLY A 54 7.22 -5.16 7.73
N ALA A 55 8.35 -4.48 7.50
CA ALA A 55 8.62 -3.16 8.06
C ALA A 55 7.63 -2.08 7.57
N THR A 56 7.29 -2.10 6.28
CA THR A 56 6.31 -1.19 5.66
C THR A 56 4.93 -1.38 6.27
N TYR A 57 4.41 -2.60 6.33
CA TYR A 57 3.14 -2.91 6.98
C TYR A 57 3.16 -2.62 8.48
N GLY A 58 4.31 -2.80 9.15
CA GLY A 58 4.50 -2.40 10.54
C GLY A 58 4.31 -0.90 10.74
N LEU A 59 4.93 -0.07 9.90
CA LEU A 59 4.75 1.39 9.94
C LEU A 59 3.30 1.80 9.66
N VAL A 60 2.65 1.17 8.68
CA VAL A 60 1.22 1.40 8.39
C VAL A 60 0.35 1.02 9.59
N ALA A 61 0.62 -0.11 10.25
CA ALA A 61 -0.11 -0.55 11.43
C ALA A 61 0.08 0.42 12.61
N VAL A 62 1.30 0.90 12.85
CA VAL A 62 1.60 1.91 13.88
C VAL A 62 0.87 3.22 13.57
N ALA A 63 0.89 3.68 12.32
CA ALA A 63 0.17 4.89 11.89
C ALA A 63 -1.34 4.74 12.07
N ALA A 64 -1.92 3.60 11.68
CA ALA A 64 -3.33 3.31 11.86
C ALA A 64 -3.71 3.23 13.35
N TRP A 65 -2.85 2.63 14.18
CA TRP A 65 -3.07 2.55 15.63
C TRP A 65 -3.06 3.93 16.29
N ALA A 66 -2.10 4.80 15.94
CA ALA A 66 -2.06 6.18 16.42
C ALA A 66 -3.34 6.94 16.03
N ASN A 67 -3.88 6.66 14.84
CA ASN A 67 -5.07 7.32 14.30
C ASN A 67 -6.38 6.54 14.53
N ARG A 68 -6.41 5.55 15.44
CA ARG A 68 -7.57 4.67 15.66
C ARG A 68 -8.84 5.38 16.15
N HIS A 69 -8.70 6.60 16.66
CA HIS A 69 -9.82 7.45 17.07
C HIS A 69 -10.61 7.99 15.87
N LEU A 70 -10.05 7.92 14.66
CA LEU A 70 -10.72 8.31 13.43
C LEU A 70 -11.55 7.14 12.87
N PRO A 71 -12.87 7.30 12.66
CA PRO A 71 -13.74 6.20 12.26
C PRO A 71 -13.43 5.61 10.88
N GLY A 72 -12.78 6.38 10.00
CA GLY A 72 -12.36 5.89 8.67
C GLY A 72 -11.11 5.01 8.68
N ILE A 73 -10.29 5.08 9.74
CA ILE A 73 -9.00 4.37 9.79
C ILE A 73 -9.18 2.86 9.96
N SER A 74 -10.28 2.41 10.57
CA SER A 74 -10.61 0.98 10.65
C SER A 74 -10.72 0.34 9.26
N PHE A 75 -11.40 1.02 8.31
CA PHE A 75 -11.49 0.54 6.93
C PHE A 75 -10.14 0.53 6.21
N VAL A 76 -9.31 1.55 6.42
CA VAL A 76 -7.95 1.61 5.87
C VAL A 76 -7.11 0.44 6.42
N PHE A 77 -7.20 0.19 7.72
CA PHE A 77 -6.49 -0.89 8.38
C PHE A 77 -6.95 -2.26 7.89
N THR A 78 -8.26 -2.49 7.76
CA THR A 78 -8.80 -3.73 7.19
C THR A 78 -8.32 -3.95 5.76
N GLY A 79 -8.36 -2.90 4.91
CA GLY A 79 -7.84 -2.99 3.54
C GLY A 79 -6.35 -3.33 3.49
N ALA A 80 -5.55 -2.68 4.34
CA ALA A 80 -4.11 -2.97 4.47
C ALA A 80 -3.86 -4.40 4.97
N LEU A 81 -4.65 -4.90 5.92
CA LEU A 81 -4.53 -6.26 6.44
C LEU A 81 -4.87 -7.31 5.37
N LEU A 82 -5.93 -7.09 4.60
CA LEU A 82 -6.29 -7.95 3.47
C LEU A 82 -5.18 -7.97 2.42
N ASN A 83 -4.57 -6.82 2.15
CA ASN A 83 -3.43 -6.72 1.22
C ASN A 83 -2.20 -7.47 1.76
N ALA A 84 -1.88 -7.30 3.05
CA ALA A 84 -0.77 -7.99 3.70
C ALA A 84 -0.97 -9.51 3.68
N LEU A 85 -2.19 -10.00 3.93
CA LEU A 85 -2.51 -11.42 3.84
C LEU A 85 -2.30 -11.97 2.43
N ALA A 86 -2.74 -11.24 1.40
CA ALA A 86 -2.51 -11.67 0.01
C ALA A 86 -1.03 -11.79 -0.31
N VAL A 87 -0.22 -10.81 0.12
CA VAL A 87 1.23 -10.82 -0.06
C VAL A 87 1.91 -11.98 0.68
N LEU A 88 1.53 -12.20 1.94
CA LEU A 88 2.09 -13.30 2.74
C LEU A 88 1.75 -14.68 2.18
N LEU A 89 0.55 -14.87 1.66
CA LEU A 89 0.11 -16.15 1.09
C LEU A 89 0.84 -16.50 -0.21
N HIS A 90 1.24 -15.49 -0.99
CA HIS A 90 1.89 -15.70 -2.30
C HIS A 90 3.42 -15.48 -2.26
N GLY A 91 3.97 -14.98 -1.15
CA GLY A 91 5.41 -14.71 -1.01
C GLY A 91 5.87 -13.38 -1.61
N GLY A 92 4.92 -12.54 -2.04
CA GLY A 92 5.14 -11.26 -2.72
C GLY A 92 3.84 -10.74 -3.33
N MET A 93 3.89 -9.68 -4.13
CA MET A 93 2.70 -9.20 -4.85
C MET A 93 2.39 -10.15 -6.02
N PRO A 94 1.22 -10.81 -6.04
CA PRO A 94 0.87 -11.69 -7.15
C PRO A 94 0.63 -10.85 -8.41
N VAL A 95 1.39 -11.14 -9.46
CA VAL A 95 1.25 -10.48 -10.77
C VAL A 95 0.69 -11.46 -11.79
N ASP A 96 -0.45 -11.14 -12.40
CA ASP A 96 -1.03 -11.96 -13.47
C ASP A 96 -0.11 -11.96 -14.71
N PRO A 97 0.38 -13.13 -15.17
CA PRO A 97 1.22 -13.23 -16.37
C PRO A 97 0.56 -12.66 -17.64
N ASN A 98 -0.77 -12.76 -17.76
CA ASN A 98 -1.50 -12.16 -18.87
C ASN A 98 -1.47 -10.63 -18.79
N ALA A 99 -1.47 -10.05 -17.60
CA ALA A 99 -1.34 -8.61 -17.41
C ALA A 99 0.06 -8.12 -17.78
N LEU A 100 1.11 -8.88 -17.44
CA LEU A 100 2.49 -8.58 -17.88
C LEU A 100 2.60 -8.57 -19.40
N THR A 101 2.00 -9.56 -20.05
CA THR A 101 2.01 -9.68 -21.52
C THR A 101 1.26 -8.52 -22.18
N ARG A 102 0.08 -8.16 -21.66
CA ARG A 102 -0.70 -7.01 -22.17
C ARG A 102 0.03 -5.67 -21.96
N ALA A 103 0.88 -5.57 -20.96
CA ALA A 103 1.68 -4.39 -20.68
C ALA A 103 2.99 -4.32 -21.49
N GLY A 104 3.35 -5.36 -22.27
CA GLY A 104 4.64 -5.47 -22.95
C GLY A 104 5.82 -5.64 -21.99
N LEU A 105 5.56 -6.26 -20.82
CA LEU A 105 6.52 -6.46 -19.73
C LEU A 105 6.86 -7.95 -19.52
N GLU A 106 6.56 -8.81 -20.49
CA GLU A 106 6.76 -10.26 -20.42
C GLU A 106 8.21 -10.65 -20.05
N ARG A 107 9.20 -9.87 -20.47
CA ARG A 107 10.63 -10.09 -20.15
C ARG A 107 10.96 -10.01 -18.65
N TYR A 108 10.06 -9.44 -17.84
CA TYR A 108 10.26 -9.30 -16.40
C TYR A 108 9.63 -10.43 -15.59
N HIS A 109 8.93 -11.38 -16.23
CA HIS A 109 8.28 -12.49 -15.55
C HIS A 109 9.26 -13.27 -14.65
N ASP A 110 10.40 -13.69 -15.20
CA ASP A 110 11.39 -14.49 -14.45
C ASP A 110 12.04 -13.70 -13.31
N TYR A 111 12.20 -12.39 -13.49
CA TYR A 111 12.70 -11.49 -12.45
C TYR A 111 11.72 -11.37 -11.28
N LEU A 112 10.43 -11.24 -11.58
CA LEU A 112 9.36 -11.16 -10.58
C LEU A 112 9.19 -12.50 -9.85
N ALA A 113 9.22 -13.62 -10.58
CA ALA A 113 9.17 -14.96 -10.00
C ALA A 113 10.33 -15.23 -9.02
N GLN A 114 11.55 -14.78 -9.34
CA GLN A 114 12.70 -14.88 -8.44
C GLN A 114 12.56 -14.04 -7.17
N ARG A 115 11.76 -12.96 -7.20
CA ARG A 115 11.49 -12.10 -6.04
C ARG A 115 10.27 -12.52 -5.21
N GLY A 116 9.51 -13.53 -5.66
CA GLY A 116 8.25 -13.95 -5.04
C GLY A 116 7.04 -13.13 -5.51
N ASP A 117 7.21 -12.25 -6.51
CA ASP A 117 6.16 -11.39 -7.08
C ASP A 117 5.60 -11.95 -8.42
N GLY A 118 5.81 -13.24 -8.67
CA GLY A 118 5.43 -13.93 -9.92
C GLY A 118 4.04 -14.55 -9.90
#